data_AF-A0A6I5NGM3-F1
#
_entry.id   AF-A0A6I5NGM3-F1
#
_cell.length_a   1.000
_cell.length_b   1.000
_cell.length_c   1.000
_cell.angle_alpha   90.00
_cell.angle_beta   90.00
_cell.angle_gamma   90.00
#
_symmetry.space_group_name_H-M   'P 1'
#
loop_
_entity.id
_entity.type
_entity.pdbx_description
1 polymer ?
#
loop_
_entity_poly.entity_id
_entity_poly.type
_entity_poly.pdbx_seq_one_letter_code
_entity_poly.pdbx_strand_id
1 'polypeptide(L)' 'MTSGQRETVNEFIDVGEWGLAVETVSDFLYEYEIPISSETYQLIKIVSQELRLKDSVWGDLESQITDMP' A
#
# COMPACT_ATOMS: atom_id res chain seq x y z
N MET A 1 6.13 -2.74 -9.80
CA MET A 1 6.85 -3.38 -8.68
C MET A 1 7.91 -4.28 -9.28
N THR A 2 9.15 -4.21 -8.80
CA THR A 2 10.19 -5.16 -9.22
C THR A 2 9.93 -6.55 -8.64
N SER A 3 10.54 -7.60 -9.21
CA SER A 3 10.42 -8.96 -8.67
C SER A 3 10.91 -9.05 -7.21
N GLY A 4 11.97 -8.32 -6.85
CA GLY A 4 12.50 -8.29 -5.49
C GLY A 4 11.55 -7.63 -4.49
N GLN A 5 10.92 -6.51 -4.85
CA GLN A 5 9.94 -5.85 -3.97
C GLN A 5 8.71 -6.75 -3.73
N ARG A 6 8.28 -7.50 -4.76
CA ARG A 6 7.20 -8.47 -4.62
C ARG A 6 7.56 -9.60 -3.66
N GLU A 7 8.79 -10.11 -3.76
CA GLU A 7 9.31 -11.16 -2.89
C GLU A 7 9.34 -10.68 -1.43
N THR A 8 9.84 -9.47 -1.17
CA THR A 8 9.84 -8.86 0.17
C THR A 8 8.44 -8.71 0.75
N VAL A 9 7.46 -8.24 -0.02
CA VAL A 9 6.07 -8.14 0.45
C VAL A 9 5.51 -9.51 0.81
N ASN A 10 5.77 -10.54 -0.01
CA ASN A 10 5.34 -11.90 0.28
C ASN A 10 6.02 -12.47 1.52
N GLU A 11 7.32 -12.21 1.73
CA GLU A 11 8.04 -12.62 2.93
C GLU A 11 7.42 -12.02 4.19
N PHE A 12 7.08 -10.72 4.18
CA PHE A 12 6.38 -10.08 5.30
C PHE A 12 5.02 -10.71 5.56
N ILE A 13 4.26 -11.01 4.52
CA ILE A 13 2.98 -11.74 4.62
C ILE A 13 3.17 -13.11 5.27
N ASP A 14 4.16 -13.88 4.82
CA ASP A 14 4.40 -15.25 5.27
C ASP A 14 4.82 -15.33 6.75
N VAL A 15 5.53 -14.33 7.26
CA VAL A 15 5.91 -14.25 8.69
C VAL A 15 4.89 -13.51 9.56
N GLY A 16 3.78 -13.03 8.98
CA GLY A 16 2.72 -12.32 9.69
C GLY A 16 3.00 -10.84 9.99
N GLU A 17 4.01 -10.26 9.34
CA GLU A 17 4.38 -8.85 9.41
C GLU A 17 3.50 -8.00 8.47
N TRP A 18 2.18 -8.07 8.65
CA TRP A 18 1.20 -7.41 7.78
C TRP A 18 1.38 -5.89 7.70
N GLY A 19 1.84 -5.26 8.79
CA GLY A 19 2.14 -3.83 8.82
C GLY A 19 3.24 -3.46 7.83
N LEU A 20 4.37 -4.19 7.88
CA LEU A 20 5.49 -3.99 6.96
C LEU A 20 5.12 -4.29 5.51
N ALA A 21 4.27 -5.31 5.29
CA ALA A 21 3.76 -5.62 3.95
C ALA A 21 2.97 -4.43 3.35
N VAL A 22 2.06 -3.84 4.14
CA VAL A 22 1.26 -2.69 3.70
C VAL A 22 2.10 -1.44 3.52
N GLU A 23 2.99 -1.13 4.47
CA GLU A 23 3.93 0.00 4.36
C GLU A 23 4.77 -0.11 3.08
N THR A 24 5.34 -1.29 2.79
CA THR A 24 6.16 -1.51 1.60
C THR A 24 5.37 -1.34 0.30
N VAL A 25 4.12 -1.82 0.26
CA VAL A 25 3.25 -1.63 -0.92
C VAL A 25 2.89 -0.15 -1.08
N SER A 26 2.53 0.53 0.00
CA SER A 26 2.20 1.96 -0.02
C SER A 26 3.38 2.81 -0.48
N ASP A 27 4.56 2.61 0.09
CA ASP A 27 5.78 3.33 -0.31
C ASP A 27 6.08 3.10 -1.79
N PHE A 28 5.93 1.86 -2.26
CA PHE A 28 6.12 1.53 -3.68
C PHE A 28 5.10 2.25 -4.59
N LEU A 29 3.83 2.31 -4.22
CA LEU A 29 2.82 3.03 -4.99
C LEU A 29 3.14 4.53 -5.02
N TYR A 30 3.51 5.09 -3.86
CA TYR A 30 3.85 6.49 -3.71
C TYR A 30 5.08 6.90 -4.53
N GLU A 31 6.22 6.25 -4.30
CA GLU A 31 7.51 6.57 -4.92
C GLU A 31 7.49 6.51 -6.45
N TYR A 32 6.71 5.58 -7.00
CA TYR A 32 6.65 5.34 -8.45
C TYR A 32 5.45 6.03 -9.11
N GLU A 33 4.74 6.90 -8.38
CA GLU A 33 3.58 7.65 -8.88
C GLU A 33 2.54 6.75 -9.54
N ILE A 34 2.31 5.56 -8.97
CA ILE A 34 1.45 4.55 -9.59
C ILE A 34 0.00 4.94 -9.36
N PRO A 35 -0.79 5.16 -10.43
CA PRO A 35 -2.21 5.45 -10.29
C PRO A 35 -2.95 4.27 -9.66
N ILE A 36 -3.81 4.55 -8.69
CA ILE A 36 -4.67 3.56 -8.03
C ILE A 36 -6.14 3.93 -8.15
N SER A 37 -7.01 2.92 -8.16
CA SER A 37 -8.45 3.16 -8.10
C SER A 37 -8.88 3.61 -6.70
N SER A 38 -10.02 4.31 -6.60
CA SER A 38 -10.64 4.63 -5.32
C SER A 38 -10.89 3.38 -4.46
N GLU A 39 -11.30 2.26 -5.07
CA GLU A 39 -11.46 0.98 -4.38
C GLU A 39 -10.15 0.47 -3.75
N THR A 40 -9.05 0.51 -4.51
CA THR A 40 -7.73 0.08 -4.03
C THR A 40 -7.27 0.97 -2.86
N TYR A 41 -7.46 2.29 -2.98
CA TYR A 41 -7.17 3.23 -1.92
C TYR A 41 -7.97 2.92 -0.65
N GLN A 42 -9.29 2.66 -0.77
CA GLN A 42 -10.12 2.33 0.40
C GLN A 42 -9.68 1.03 1.08
N LEU A 43 -9.27 0.02 0.31
CA LEU A 43 -8.75 -1.23 0.87
C LEU A 43 -7.46 -0.99 1.66
N ILE A 44 -6.50 -0.25 1.09
CA ILE A 44 -5.25 0.10 1.78
C ILE A 44 -5.54 0.87 3.07
N LYS A 45 -6.45 1.85 3.02
CA LYS A 45 -6.86 2.63 4.19
C LYS A 45 -7.48 1.75 5.28
N ILE A 46 -8.43 0.89 4.94
CA ILE A 46 -9.11 0.01 5.92
C ILE A 46 -8.09 -0.91 6.60
N VAL A 47 -7.26 -1.60 5.82
CA VAL A 47 -6.27 -2.52 6.36
C VAL A 47 -5.26 -1.77 7.25
N SER A 48 -4.80 -0.60 6.81
CA SER A 48 -3.87 0.21 7.60
C SER A 48 -4.47 0.67 8.93
N GLN A 49 -5.76 1.01 8.94
CA GLN A 49 -6.50 1.37 10.16
C GLN A 49 -6.68 0.18 11.11
N GLU A 50 -7.00 -1.00 10.58
CA GLU A 50 -7.10 -2.24 11.37
C GLU A 50 -5.76 -2.60 12.03
N LEU A 51 -4.66 -2.40 11.29
CA LEU A 51 -3.28 -2.60 11.77
C LEU A 51 -2.76 -1.44 12.64
N ARG A 52 -3.54 -0.37 12.83
CA ARG A 52 -3.17 0.84 13.58
C ARG A 52 -1.88 1.51 13.08
N LEU A 53 -1.68 1.50 11.76
CA LEU A 53 -0.58 2.19 11.11
C LEU A 53 -0.79 3.71 11.13
N LYS A 54 0.25 4.47 10.79
CA LYS A 54 0.18 5.93 10.72
C LYS A 54 -0.61 6.37 9.48
N ASP A 55 -1.37 7.45 9.61
CA ASP A 55 -2.16 8.03 8.52
C ASP A 55 -1.36 8.31 7.24
N SER A 56 -0.06 8.60 7.35
CA SER A 56 0.82 8.82 6.19
C SER A 56 0.91 7.59 5.27
N VAL A 57 0.76 6.38 5.80
CA VAL A 57 0.87 5.12 5.01
C VAL A 57 -0.20 5.04 3.91
N TRP A 58 -1.38 5.60 4.11
CA TRP A 58 -2.42 5.64 3.08
C TRP A 58 -2.77 7.07 2.65
N GLY A 59 -2.55 8.07 3.51
CA GLY A 59 -2.88 9.47 3.24
C GLY A 59 -2.10 10.03 2.05
N ASP A 60 -0.82 9.68 1.93
CA ASP A 60 0.03 10.18 0.85
C ASP A 60 -0.43 9.66 -0.54
N LEU A 61 -1.09 8.50 -0.57
CA LEU A 61 -1.65 7.88 -1.78
C LEU A 61 -2.93 8.57 -2.29
N GLU A 62 -3.57 9.45 -1.52
CA GLU A 62 -4.81 10.13 -1.95
C GLU A 62 -4.59 10.96 -3.23
N SER A 63 -3.39 11.51 -3.39
CA SER A 63 -2.98 12.25 -4.59
C SER A 63 -2.87 11.39 -5.86
N GLN A 64 -2.84 10.06 -5.72
CA GLN A 64 -2.66 9.10 -6.80
C GLN A 64 -3.95 8.40 -7.21
N ILE A 65 -5.08 8.74 -6.57
CA ILE A 65 -6.38 8.20 -6.93
C ILE A 65 -6.75 8.70 -8.33
N THR A 66 -6.82 7.77 -9.27
CA THR A 66 -7.35 8.04 -10.60
C THR A 66 -8.59 7.19 -10.81
N ASP A 67 -9.75 7.82 -10.71
CA ASP A 67 -10.97 7.25 -11.27
C ASP A 67 -10.88 7.46 -12.79
N MET A 68 -10.29 6.48 -13.50
CA MET A 68 -10.37 6.44 -14.95
C MET A 68 -11.85 6.24 -15.33
N PRO A 69 -12.45 7.14 -16.14
CA PRO A 69 -13.72 6.85 -16.80
C PRO A 69 -13.56 5.76 -17.87
#